data_AF-A0A957TY61-F1
#
_entry.id   AF-A0A957TY61-F1
#
_cell.length_a   1.000
_cell.length_b   1.000
_cell.length_c   1.000
_cell.angle_alpha   90.00
_cell.angle_beta   90.00
_cell.angle_gamma   90.00
#
_symmetry.space_group_name_H-M   'P 1'
#
loop_
_entity.id
_entity.type
_entity.pdbx_description
1 polymer ?
#
loop_
_entity_poly.entity_id
_entity_poly.type
_entity_poly.pdbx_seq_one_letter_code
_entity_poly.pdbx_strand_id
1 'polypeptide(L)'
;MKKVHPIGRRSFLMNTGRGMVGLWSELSFGLGSKMLAVAIGGSGLATACTQPLIVAPEATAIGDIDPVEYVRVIADFVNAYVLIRGNEVALVDTGIPGTGDQFASVLSDAGLGWDAVNHLILTHYHGDHVGAMGEVMEAATGATIYAGAEDIPQIETPHSIQAVADGDE
;
A
#
# COMPACT_ATOMS: atom_id res chain seq x y z
N MET A 1 -12.02 -32.58 -11.07
CA MET A 1 -12.10 -31.32 -10.29
C MET A 1 -10.77 -31.15 -9.54
N LYS A 2 -9.95 -30.14 -9.88
CA LYS A 2 -8.71 -29.86 -9.14
C LYS A 2 -9.09 -29.25 -7.80
N LYS A 3 -8.68 -29.87 -6.70
CA LYS A 3 -8.81 -29.29 -5.36
C LYS A 3 -7.86 -28.09 -5.27
N VAL A 4 -8.40 -26.88 -5.29
CA VAL A 4 -7.66 -25.66 -4.94
C VAL A 4 -7.45 -25.70 -3.42
N HIS A 5 -6.20 -25.74 -2.99
CA HIS A 5 -5.86 -25.56 -1.57
C HIS A 5 -5.55 -24.09 -1.33
N PRO A 6 -6.22 -23.42 -0.38
CA PRO A 6 -5.83 -22.09 0.05
C PRO A 6 -4.37 -22.13 0.54
N ILE A 7 -3.53 -21.24 0.01
CA ILE A 7 -2.15 -21.09 0.47
C ILE A 7 -2.18 -20.01 1.55
N GLY A 8 -1.91 -20.37 2.80
CA GLY A 8 -1.88 -19.40 3.90
C GLY A 8 -0.74 -18.37 3.74
N ARG A 9 -0.95 -17.15 4.25
CA ARG A 9 -0.02 -16.00 4.12
C ARG A 9 1.44 -16.27 4.47
N ARG A 10 1.72 -17.10 5.49
CA ARG A 10 3.11 -17.50 5.83
C ARG A 10 3.75 -18.34 4.72
N SER A 11 2.96 -19.23 4.12
CA SER A 11 3.39 -20.07 3.00
C SER A 11 3.50 -19.23 1.71
N PHE A 12 2.61 -18.25 1.53
CA PHE A 12 2.73 -17.23 0.49
C PHE A 12 4.01 -16.39 0.68
N LEU A 13 4.22 -15.74 1.82
CA LEU A 13 5.41 -14.94 2.13
C LEU A 13 6.70 -15.75 2.05
N MET A 14 6.72 -17.01 2.51
CA MET A 14 7.91 -17.86 2.38
C MET A 14 8.14 -18.33 0.94
N ASN A 15 7.10 -18.57 0.15
CA ASN A 15 7.26 -18.94 -1.25
C ASN A 15 7.57 -17.74 -2.15
N THR A 16 6.98 -16.58 -1.89
CA THR A 16 7.24 -15.31 -2.57
C THR A 16 8.61 -14.76 -2.19
N GLY A 17 8.99 -14.87 -0.91
CA GLY A 17 10.27 -14.45 -0.35
C GLY A 17 11.47 -15.34 -0.70
N ARG A 18 11.24 -16.63 -0.98
CA ARG A 18 12.30 -17.58 -1.37
C ARG A 18 12.92 -17.17 -2.70
N GLY A 19 14.17 -16.73 -2.65
CA GLY A 19 14.92 -16.31 -3.83
C GLY A 19 14.84 -14.82 -4.13
N MET A 20 14.22 -14.00 -3.27
CA MET A 20 14.29 -12.54 -3.35
C MET A 20 15.68 -12.04 -2.92
N VAL A 21 16.25 -11.14 -3.71
CA VAL A 21 17.50 -10.42 -3.47
C VAL A 21 17.15 -8.93 -3.37
N GLY A 22 17.67 -8.27 -2.33
CA GLY A 22 17.65 -6.82 -2.22
C GLY A 22 18.96 -6.25 -2.76
N LEU A 23 18.86 -5.32 -3.71
CA LEU A 23 19.99 -4.56 -4.23
C LEU A 23 19.80 -3.09 -3.85
N TRP A 24 20.87 -2.52 -3.31
CA TRP A 24 20.93 -1.10 -2.99
C TRP A 24 21.93 -0.42 -3.91
N SER A 25 21.58 0.78 -4.35
CA SER A 25 22.47 1.65 -5.11
C SER A 25 22.42 3.07 -4.56
N GLU A 26 23.59 3.69 -4.53
CA GLU A 26 23.75 5.11 -4.21
C GLU A 26 23.91 5.88 -5.52
N LEU A 27 22.99 6.80 -5.77
CA LEU A 27 23.04 7.67 -6.94
C LEU A 27 23.52 9.05 -6.50
N SER A 28 24.63 9.50 -7.07
CA SER A 28 25.16 10.85 -6.86
C SER A 28 24.71 11.75 -8.00
N PHE A 29 24.02 12.84 -7.69
CA PHE A 29 23.64 13.87 -8.64
C PHE A 29 24.59 15.07 -8.54
N GLY A 30 24.78 15.78 -9.66
CA GLY A 30 25.61 16.99 -9.69
C GLY A 30 25.17 17.99 -8.61
N LEU A 31 26.14 18.59 -7.93
CA LEU A 31 26.05 19.37 -6.67
C LEU A 31 26.13 18.57 -5.36
N GLY A 32 26.45 17.27 -5.39
CA GLY A 32 26.82 16.50 -4.19
C GLY A 32 25.64 15.90 -3.44
N SER A 33 24.44 15.99 -4.00
CA SER A 33 23.24 15.31 -3.49
C SER A 33 23.33 13.81 -3.75
N LYS A 34 23.08 13.01 -2.71
CA LYS A 34 23.06 11.54 -2.76
C LYS A 34 21.62 11.06 -2.60
N MET A 35 21.21 10.12 -3.44
CA MET A 35 19.92 9.43 -3.35
C MET A 35 20.16 7.94 -3.14
N LEU A 36 19.46 7.34 -2.19
CA LEU A 36 19.43 5.90 -2.02
C LEU A 36 18.27 5.32 -2.81
N ALA A 37 18.56 4.30 -3.64
CA ALA A 37 17.54 3.49 -4.30
C ALA A 37 17.69 2.02 -3.87
N VAL A 38 16.58 1.41 -3.46
CA VAL A 38 16.50 -0.01 -3.11
C VAL A 38 15.56 -0.69 -4.09
N ALA A 39 16.03 -1.77 -4.72
CA ALA A 39 15.22 -2.66 -5.54
C ALA A 39 15.18 -4.04 -4.88
N ILE A 40 13.99 -4.65 -4.82
CA ILE A 40 13.79 -5.97 -4.22
C ILE A 40 13.07 -6.85 -5.24
N GLY A 41 13.62 -8.03 -5.52
CA GLY A 41 12.99 -8.96 -6.47
C GLY A 41 13.70 -10.30 -6.56
N GLY A 42 13.08 -11.25 -7.26
CA GLY A 42 13.63 -12.59 -7.46
C GLY A 42 14.83 -12.64 -8.42
N SER A 43 15.21 -13.83 -8.86
CA SER A 43 16.33 -14.07 -9.80
C SER A 43 16.23 -13.29 -11.13
N GLY A 44 15.05 -12.85 -11.55
CA GLY A 44 14.86 -11.97 -12.71
C GLY A 44 15.35 -10.53 -12.50
N LEU A 45 15.38 -10.03 -11.25
CA LEU A 45 15.85 -8.68 -10.93
C LEU A 45 17.37 -8.54 -11.19
N ALA A 46 18.13 -9.59 -10.88
CA ALA A 46 19.57 -9.64 -11.12
C ALA A 46 19.90 -9.53 -12.63
N THR A 47 19.07 -10.11 -13.50
CA THR A 47 19.22 -10.01 -14.96
C THR A 47 18.83 -8.63 -15.47
N ALA A 48 17.72 -8.06 -14.98
CA ALA A 48 17.22 -6.75 -15.44
C ALA A 48 18.21 -5.60 -15.16
N CYS A 49 18.96 -5.66 -14.05
CA CYS A 49 20.00 -4.68 -13.73
C CYS A 49 21.24 -4.73 -14.67
N THR A 50 21.35 -5.75 -15.53
CA THR A 50 22.45 -5.90 -16.50
C THR A 50 22.08 -5.48 -17.92
N GLN A 51 20.80 -5.12 -18.16
CA GLN A 51 20.31 -4.75 -19.49
C GLN A 51 19.93 -3.26 -19.55
N PRO A 52 20.22 -2.56 -20.66
CA PRO A 52 19.80 -1.18 -20.83
C PRO A 52 18.27 -1.08 -20.83
N LEU A 53 17.77 -0.06 -20.13
CA LEU A 53 16.37 0.20 -19.81
C LEU A 53 15.48 0.35 -21.07
N ILE A 54 14.97 -0.76 -21.60
CA ILE A 54 13.91 -0.77 -22.61
C ILE A 54 12.90 -1.88 -22.25
N VAL A 55 11.74 -1.45 -21.73
CA VAL A 55 10.49 -2.19 -21.47
C VAL A 55 10.59 -3.28 -20.38
N ALA A 56 9.82 -3.09 -19.29
CA ALA A 56 9.66 -4.08 -18.23
C ALA A 56 9.02 -5.37 -18.79
N PRO A 57 9.48 -6.56 -18.39
CA PRO A 57 8.94 -7.81 -18.91
C PRO A 57 7.56 -8.10 -18.32
N GLU A 58 6.67 -8.65 -19.14
CA GLU A 58 5.39 -9.22 -18.71
C GLU A 58 5.62 -10.26 -17.60
N ALA A 59 5.11 -9.98 -16.40
CA ALA A 59 5.12 -10.92 -15.30
C ALA A 59 4.08 -12.01 -15.54
N THR A 60 4.53 -13.25 -15.68
CA THR A 60 3.66 -14.43 -15.87
C THR A 60 2.79 -14.66 -14.62
N ALA A 61 1.48 -14.74 -14.85
CA ALA A 61 0.40 -14.69 -13.87
C ALA A 61 0.47 -15.72 -12.73
N ILE A 62 0.40 -15.21 -11.50
CA ILE A 62 -0.16 -15.92 -10.35
C ILE A 62 -1.68 -15.65 -10.40
N GLY A 63 -2.38 -16.29 -11.35
CA GLY A 63 -3.84 -16.30 -11.53
C GLY A 63 -4.57 -14.96 -11.51
N ASP A 64 -4.94 -14.40 -12.67
CA ASP A 64 -5.93 -13.33 -12.93
C ASP A 64 -6.27 -12.39 -11.74
N ILE A 65 -5.27 -11.90 -11.04
CA ILE A 65 -5.40 -10.82 -10.06
C ILE A 65 -4.89 -9.57 -10.73
N ASP A 66 -5.73 -8.54 -10.76
CA ASP A 66 -5.31 -7.24 -11.26
C ASP A 66 -4.10 -6.76 -10.46
N PRO A 67 -3.06 -6.23 -11.13
CA PRO A 67 -1.90 -5.68 -10.45
C PRO A 67 -2.35 -4.56 -9.50
N VAL A 68 -1.71 -4.49 -8.33
CA VAL A 68 -1.94 -3.38 -7.40
C VAL A 68 -1.01 -2.24 -7.79
N GLU A 69 -1.60 -1.10 -8.16
CA GLU A 69 -0.88 0.17 -8.27
C GLU A 69 -0.87 0.85 -6.90
N TYR A 70 0.22 1.55 -6.56
CA TYR A 70 0.30 2.29 -5.31
C TYR A 70 0.89 3.68 -5.51
N VAL A 71 0.34 4.64 -4.77
CA VAL A 71 0.80 6.03 -4.76
C VAL A 71 1.02 6.44 -3.31
N ARG A 72 2.19 6.99 -3.01
CA ARG A 72 2.48 7.61 -1.72
C ARG A 72 1.94 9.04 -1.73
N VAL A 73 1.00 9.33 -0.83
CA VAL A 73 0.29 10.62 -0.75
C VAL A 73 1.03 11.58 0.16
N ILE A 74 1.41 11.11 1.35
CA ILE A 74 2.07 11.91 2.39
C ILE A 74 3.46 11.32 2.62
N ALA A 75 4.47 12.18 2.63
CA ALA A 75 5.87 11.75 2.62
C ALA A 75 6.80 12.47 3.62
N ASP A 76 6.28 13.42 4.39
CA ASP A 76 7.09 14.24 5.29
C ASP A 76 7.31 13.55 6.65
N PHE A 77 6.31 13.60 7.53
CA PHE A 77 6.41 13.05 8.89
C PHE A 77 5.93 11.59 8.99
N VAL A 78 5.01 11.20 8.10
CA VAL A 78 4.46 9.84 8.02
C VAL A 78 4.36 9.38 6.56
N ASN A 79 4.02 8.12 6.37
CA ASN A 79 3.72 7.56 5.06
C ASN A 79 2.24 7.21 4.97
N ALA A 80 1.52 7.88 4.08
CA ALA A 80 0.16 7.48 3.71
C ALA A 80 0.12 7.08 2.24
N TYR A 81 -0.71 6.09 1.91
CA TYR A 81 -0.77 5.49 0.57
C TYR A 81 -2.20 5.32 0.06
N VAL A 82 -2.35 5.39 -1.26
CA VAL A 82 -3.49 4.86 -2.01
C VAL A 82 -3.03 3.58 -2.70
N LEU A 83 -3.75 2.48 -2.50
CA LEU A 83 -3.56 1.21 -3.19
C LEU A 83 -4.77 0.99 -4.11
N ILE A 84 -4.52 0.78 -5.39
CA ILE A 84 -5.56 0.67 -6.41
C ILE A 84 -5.48 -0.72 -7.05
N ARG A 85 -6.63 -1.40 -7.11
CA ARG A 85 -6.80 -2.65 -7.86
C ARG A 85 -8.08 -2.56 -8.67
N GLY A 86 -7.96 -2.39 -9.98
CA GLY A 86 -9.12 -2.18 -10.83
C GLY A 86 -9.92 -0.96 -10.37
N ASN A 87 -11.16 -1.18 -9.91
CA ASN A 87 -12.05 -0.12 -9.40
C ASN A 87 -12.23 -0.16 -7.87
N GLU A 88 -11.33 -0.85 -7.16
CA GLU A 88 -11.30 -0.91 -5.71
C GLU A 88 -10.06 -0.21 -5.17
N VAL A 89 -10.25 0.55 -4.08
CA VAL A 89 -9.20 1.32 -3.43
C VAL A 89 -9.12 1.00 -1.95
N ALA A 90 -7.88 0.81 -1.48
CA ALA A 90 -7.53 0.80 -0.08
C ALA A 90 -6.61 1.97 0.25
N LEU A 91 -6.92 2.69 1.32
CA LEU A 91 -6.04 3.70 1.90
C LEU A 91 -5.23 3.09 3.04
N VAL A 92 -3.97 3.49 3.17
CA VAL A 92 -3.11 3.15 4.31
C VAL A 92 -2.70 4.43 4.99
N ASP A 93 -3.13 4.61 6.24
CA ASP A 93 -3.04 5.85 7.02
C ASP A 93 -3.69 7.06 6.33
N THR A 94 -3.80 8.15 7.09
CA THR A 94 -4.50 9.38 6.65
C THR A 94 -3.68 10.65 6.86
N GLY A 95 -2.56 10.57 7.59
CA GLY A 95 -1.75 11.73 7.90
C GLY A 95 -2.27 12.54 9.08
N ILE A 96 -2.08 13.85 9.00
CA ILE A 96 -2.51 14.85 9.99
C ILE A 96 -3.85 15.49 9.57
N PRO A 97 -4.58 16.18 10.45
CA PRO A 97 -5.79 16.89 10.04
C PRO A 97 -5.55 17.85 8.88
N GLY A 98 -6.49 17.91 7.93
CA GLY A 98 -6.44 18.75 6.73
C GLY A 98 -5.72 18.13 5.52
N THR A 99 -5.30 16.87 5.58
CA THR A 99 -4.66 16.19 4.44
C THR A 99 -5.62 15.37 3.58
N GLY A 100 -6.92 15.35 3.89
CA GLY A 100 -7.93 14.57 3.15
C GLY A 100 -7.96 14.88 1.64
N ASP A 101 -7.83 16.15 1.27
CA ASP A 101 -7.84 16.61 -0.13
C ASP A 101 -6.70 16.02 -0.98
N GLN A 102 -5.58 15.63 -0.37
CA GLN A 102 -4.46 15.02 -1.09
C GLN A 102 -4.83 13.64 -1.65
N PHE A 103 -5.65 12.88 -0.91
CA PHE A 103 -6.18 11.60 -1.37
C PHE A 103 -7.16 11.80 -2.52
N ALA A 104 -8.02 12.82 -2.45
CA ALA A 104 -8.96 13.14 -3.53
C ALA A 104 -8.24 13.45 -4.86
N SER A 105 -7.09 14.15 -4.81
CA SER A 105 -6.27 14.39 -6.00
C SER A 105 -5.77 13.08 -6.61
N VAL A 106 -5.23 12.17 -5.79
CA VAL A 106 -4.70 10.88 -6.28
C VAL A 106 -5.80 10.00 -6.87
N LEU A 107 -6.97 9.95 -6.24
CA LEU A 107 -8.14 9.23 -6.78
C LEU A 107 -8.55 9.80 -8.13
N SER A 108 -8.66 11.13 -8.23
CA SER A 108 -9.03 11.82 -9.48
C SER A 108 -8.03 11.57 -10.60
N ASP A 109 -6.72 11.59 -10.30
CA ASP A 109 -5.67 11.31 -11.29
C ASP A 109 -5.72 9.87 -11.81
N ALA A 110 -6.20 8.94 -10.99
CA ALA A 110 -6.48 7.55 -11.36
C ALA A 110 -7.85 7.36 -12.05
N GLY A 111 -8.65 8.41 -12.22
CA GLY A 111 -10.00 8.34 -12.78
C GLY A 111 -11.04 7.69 -11.84
N LEU A 112 -10.75 7.66 -10.54
CA LEU A 112 -11.58 7.07 -9.49
C LEU A 112 -12.18 8.15 -8.59
N GLY A 113 -13.27 7.79 -7.89
CA GLY A 113 -13.89 8.63 -6.87
C GLY A 113 -13.76 8.01 -5.48
N TRP A 114 -14.25 8.73 -4.46
CA TRP A 114 -14.33 8.24 -3.08
C TRP A 114 -15.22 7.00 -2.92
N ASP A 115 -16.13 6.76 -3.86
CA ASP A 115 -16.95 5.56 -3.95
C ASP A 115 -16.16 4.28 -4.25
N ALA A 116 -14.96 4.42 -4.83
CA ALA A 116 -14.02 3.31 -5.02
C ALA A 116 -13.26 2.96 -3.74
N VAL A 117 -13.27 3.82 -2.71
CA VAL A 117 -12.56 3.58 -1.45
C VAL A 117 -13.39 2.65 -0.56
N ASN A 118 -12.99 1.39 -0.50
CA ASN A 118 -13.67 0.36 0.29
C ASN A 118 -12.96 0.07 1.61
N HIS A 119 -11.66 0.38 1.70
CA HIS A 119 -10.84 0.03 2.85
C HIS A 119 -10.02 1.23 3.33
N LEU A 120 -10.00 1.47 4.63
CA LEU A 120 -9.06 2.35 5.32
C LEU A 120 -8.29 1.53 6.34
N ILE A 121 -6.98 1.36 6.15
CA ILE A 121 -6.11 0.56 7.00
C ILE A 121 -5.24 1.52 7.80
N LEU A 122 -5.34 1.48 9.12
CA LEU A 122 -4.55 2.30 10.04
C LEU A 122 -3.41 1.47 10.59
N THR A 123 -2.18 1.97 10.46
CA THR A 123 -1.00 1.26 10.96
C THR A 123 -0.89 1.32 12.47
N HIS A 124 -1.24 2.46 13.07
CA HIS A 124 -1.39 2.66 14.51
C HIS A 124 -2.14 3.96 14.85
N TYR A 125 -2.43 4.20 16.13
CA TYR A 125 -3.36 5.24 16.60
C TYR A 125 -2.82 6.68 16.65
N HIS A 126 -1.53 6.93 16.42
CA HIS A 126 -0.99 8.28 16.60
C HIS A 126 -1.62 9.28 15.62
N GLY A 127 -1.78 10.53 16.07
CA GLY A 127 -2.52 11.57 15.35
C GLY A 127 -1.92 11.98 14.01
N ASP A 128 -0.65 11.66 13.76
CA ASP A 128 0.02 11.84 12.48
C ASP A 128 -0.28 10.71 11.48
N HIS A 129 -0.94 9.62 11.91
CA HIS A 129 -1.42 8.54 11.05
C HIS A 129 -2.95 8.57 10.90
N VAL A 130 -3.69 8.92 11.95
CA VAL A 130 -5.17 8.89 11.95
C VAL A 130 -5.81 10.28 11.81
N GLY A 131 -5.02 11.33 11.63
CA GLY A 131 -5.44 12.72 11.75
C GLY A 131 -6.49 13.19 10.76
N ALA A 132 -6.46 12.72 9.51
CA ALA A 132 -7.48 13.02 8.50
C ALA A 132 -8.54 11.90 8.36
N MET A 133 -8.57 10.93 9.27
CA MET A 133 -9.54 9.83 9.23
C MET A 133 -10.99 10.32 9.16
N GLY A 134 -11.35 11.37 9.91
CA GLY A 134 -12.70 11.94 9.87
C GLY A 134 -13.07 12.44 8.47
N GLU A 135 -12.21 13.24 7.85
CA GLU A 135 -12.39 13.76 6.49
C GLU A 135 -12.53 12.63 5.46
N VAL A 136 -11.66 11.62 5.56
CA VAL A 136 -11.69 10.43 4.70
C VAL A 136 -13.01 9.67 4.86
N MET A 137 -13.48 9.46 6.08
CA MET A 137 -14.71 8.69 6.33
C MET A 137 -15.99 9.46 5.99
N GLU A 138 -15.96 10.79 6.05
CA GLU A 138 -17.03 11.64 5.54
C GLU A 138 -17.15 11.56 4.01
N ALA A 139 -16.02 11.46 3.30
CA ALA A 139 -16.00 11.35 1.85
C ALA A 139 -16.25 9.91 1.35
N ALA A 140 -15.60 8.93 1.97
CA ALA A 140 -15.70 7.50 1.67
C ALA A 140 -16.70 6.80 2.58
N THR A 141 -17.98 7.16 2.49
CA THR A 141 -19.02 6.68 3.41
C THR A 141 -19.22 5.15 3.42
N GLY A 142 -18.73 4.45 2.39
CA GLY A 142 -18.78 3.00 2.26
C GLY A 142 -17.52 2.27 2.74
N ALA A 143 -16.49 3.00 3.18
CA ALA A 143 -15.23 2.39 3.59
C ALA A 143 -15.36 1.66 4.93
N THR A 144 -14.63 0.55 5.05
CA THR A 144 -14.42 -0.15 6.33
C THR A 144 -13.08 0.25 6.91
N ILE A 145 -13.05 0.61 8.20
CA ILE A 145 -11.81 0.94 8.91
C ILE A 145 -11.22 -0.33 9.50
N TYR A 146 -9.92 -0.56 9.32
CA TYR A 146 -9.16 -1.65 9.90
C TYR A 146 -8.04 -1.10 10.76
N ALA A 147 -7.86 -1.66 11.96
CA ALA A 147 -6.75 -1.32 12.84
C ALA A 147 -6.39 -2.51 13.75
N GLY A 148 -5.17 -2.49 14.28
CA GLY A 148 -4.74 -3.43 15.30
C GLY A 148 -5.67 -3.40 16.53
N ALA A 149 -6.06 -4.56 17.05
CA ALA A 149 -6.98 -4.66 18.19
C ALA A 149 -6.52 -3.86 19.42
N GLU A 150 -5.21 -3.76 19.63
CA GLU A 150 -4.60 -3.01 20.75
C GLU A 150 -4.68 -1.48 20.56
N ASP A 151 -4.76 -1.01 19.32
CA ASP A 151 -4.81 0.42 19.00
C ASP A 151 -6.23 0.98 19.00
N ILE A 152 -7.24 0.14 18.72
CA ILE A 152 -8.65 0.55 18.64
C ILE A 152 -9.13 1.38 19.84
N PRO A 153 -8.82 1.02 21.11
CA PRO A 153 -9.25 1.82 22.26
C PRO A 153 -8.67 3.24 22.32
N GLN A 154 -7.62 3.53 21.54
CA GLN A 154 -6.96 4.84 21.47
C GLN A 154 -7.41 5.68 20.28
N ILE A 155 -8.15 5.08 19.32
CA ILE A 155 -8.64 5.77 18.13
C ILE A 155 -10.02 6.35 18.44
N GLU A 156 -10.09 7.68 18.54
CA GLU A 156 -11.35 8.39 18.77
C GLU A 156 -12.13 8.53 17.45
N THR A 157 -13.23 7.79 17.32
CA THR A 157 -14.09 7.85 16.13
C THR A 157 -15.52 7.40 16.44
N PRO A 158 -16.54 7.98 15.77
CA PRO A 158 -17.90 7.47 15.82
C PRO A 158 -18.11 6.22 14.94
N HIS A 159 -17.14 5.90 14.06
CA HIS A 159 -17.23 4.79 13.13
C HIS A 159 -16.78 3.47 13.78
N SER A 160 -17.41 2.37 13.40
CA SER A 160 -16.94 1.04 13.81
C SER A 160 -15.60 0.72 13.16
N ILE A 161 -14.65 0.22 13.95
CA ILE A 161 -13.36 -0.27 13.47
C ILE A 161 -13.34 -1.79 13.50
N GLN A 162 -12.97 -2.41 12.39
CA GLN A 162 -12.72 -3.83 12.30
C GLN A 162 -11.32 -4.13 12.85
N ALA A 163 -11.26 -4.87 13.95
CA ALA A 163 -10.01 -5.36 14.49
C ALA A 163 -9.34 -6.33 13.51
N VAL A 164 -8.05 -6.13 13.30
CA VAL A 164 -7.18 -7.05 12.56
C VAL A 164 -6.00 -7.46 13.43
N ALA A 165 -5.65 -8.73 13.36
CA ALA A 165 -4.50 -9.32 14.01
C ALA A 165 -3.57 -9.97 12.97
N ASP A 166 -2.34 -10.24 13.40
CA ASP A 166 -1.37 -10.95 12.58
C ASP A 166 -1.94 -12.30 12.11
N GLY A 167 -2.11 -12.44 10.81
CA GLY A 167 -2.58 -13.67 10.17
C GLY A 167 -4.08 -13.72 9.85
N ASP A 168 -4.85 -12.68 10.16
CA ASP A 168 -6.25 -12.57 9.71
C ASP A 168 -6.33 -12.45 8.19
N GLU A 169 -7.20 -13.22 7.54
CA GLU A 169 -7.35 -13.29 6.06
C GLU A 169 -8.29 -12.21 5.51
#